data_AF-A0A803LZ47-F1
#
_entry.id   AF-A0A803LZ47-F1
#
_cell.length_a   1.000
_cell.length_b   1.000
_cell.length_c   1.000
_cell.angle_alpha   90.00
_cell.angle_beta   90.00
_cell.angle_gamma   90.00
#
_symmetry.space_group_name_H-M   'P 1'
#
loop_
_entity.id
_entity.type
_entity.pdbx_description
1 polymer ?
#
loop_
_entity_poly.entity_id
_entity_poly.type
_entity_poly.pdbx_seq_one_letter_code
_entity_poly.pdbx_strand_id
1 'polypeptide(L)'
;MVITVNGIGANWGTQCSHPLPPDVVVRMLRENGIQKVKLFDADYSTLNALGKTGIEVMVGIPNDMLSTLASSSKAADKWVSENVTEHVKKNKVNIRFTLFLSLLVSSYVVLFAYVLIFVLFWLGRRS
;
A
#
# COMPACT_ATOMS: atom_id res chain seq x y z
N MET A 1 -31.98 6.68 -7.49
CA MET A 1 -30.80 7.54 -7.37
C MET A 1 -29.76 6.76 -6.58
N VAL A 2 -28.71 6.24 -7.23
CA VAL A 2 -27.61 5.57 -6.52
C VAL A 2 -26.66 6.67 -6.05
N ILE A 3 -26.53 6.84 -4.73
CA ILE A 3 -25.56 7.78 -4.17
C ILE A 3 -24.19 7.13 -4.31
N THR A 4 -23.40 7.58 -5.29
CA THR A 4 -21.99 7.22 -5.39
C THR A 4 -21.23 7.94 -4.27
N VAL A 5 -20.92 7.21 -3.19
CA VAL A 5 -20.01 7.72 -2.16
C VAL A 5 -18.60 7.68 -2.72
N ASN A 6 -18.09 8.84 -3.15
CA ASN A 6 -16.69 8.98 -3.52
C ASN A 6 -15.83 8.89 -2.25
N GLY A 7 -14.97 7.87 -2.17
CA GLY A 7 -13.98 7.75 -1.10
C GLY A 7 -14.12 6.54 -0.17
N ILE A 8 -15.01 5.58 -0.46
CA ILE A 8 -15.04 4.31 0.28
C ILE A 8 -13.83 3.46 -0.11
N GLY A 9 -13.15 2.91 0.90
CA GLY A 9 -12.06 1.97 0.75
C GLY A 9 -12.15 0.81 1.73
N ALA A 10 -11.43 -0.27 1.46
CA ALA A 10 -11.39 -1.46 2.29
C ALA A 10 -9.98 -1.74 2.82
N ASN A 11 -9.90 -2.31 4.03
CA ASN A 11 -8.65 -2.92 4.52
C ASN A 11 -8.64 -4.39 4.10
N TRP A 12 -7.60 -4.82 3.40
CA TRP A 12 -7.42 -6.23 3.02
C TRP A 12 -6.32 -6.83 3.89
N GLY A 13 -6.72 -7.59 4.91
CA GLY A 13 -5.83 -8.40 5.73
C GLY A 13 -5.65 -9.81 5.15
N THR A 14 -4.43 -10.33 5.21
CA THR A 14 -4.05 -11.67 4.72
C THR A 14 -3.95 -12.72 5.83
N GLN A 15 -4.06 -12.32 7.10
CA GLN A 15 -4.01 -13.19 8.27
C GLN A 15 -5.38 -13.86 8.52
N CYS A 16 -5.70 -14.88 7.71
CA CYS A 16 -6.92 -15.68 7.85
C CYS A 16 -6.59 -17.17 7.75
N SER A 17 -7.35 -18.02 8.46
CA SER A 17 -7.21 -19.48 8.34
C SER A 17 -7.67 -20.02 6.98
N HIS A 18 -8.54 -19.28 6.29
CA HIS A 18 -9.08 -19.62 4.97
C HIS A 18 -9.09 -18.35 4.09
N PRO A 19 -7.92 -17.93 3.57
CA PRO A 19 -7.85 -16.74 2.73
C PRO A 19 -8.54 -16.99 1.39
N LEU A 20 -9.31 -16.00 0.93
CA LEU A 20 -9.86 -16.02 -0.42
C LEU A 20 -8.73 -15.78 -1.44
N PRO A 21 -8.80 -16.41 -2.63
CA PRO A 21 -7.85 -16.12 -3.71
C PRO A 21 -7.85 -14.62 -4.07
N PRO A 22 -6.68 -14.00 -4.32
CA PRO A 22 -6.60 -12.56 -4.57
C PRO A 22 -7.48 -12.04 -5.72
N ASP A 23 -7.65 -12.82 -6.78
CA ASP A 23 -8.53 -12.46 -7.92
C ASP A 23 -10.01 -12.41 -7.52
N VAL A 24 -10.43 -13.29 -6.60
CA VAL A 24 -11.79 -13.32 -6.05
C VAL A 24 -12.05 -12.08 -5.22
N VAL A 25 -11.09 -11.70 -4.37
CA VAL A 25 -11.18 -10.48 -3.55
C VAL A 25 -11.23 -9.24 -4.45
N VAL A 26 -10.36 -9.13 -5.45
CA VAL A 26 -10.36 -8.02 -6.40
C VAL A 26 -11.70 -7.90 -7.15
N ARG A 27 -12.25 -9.03 -7.60
CA ARG A 27 -13.57 -9.06 -8.25
C ARG A 27 -14.66 -8.56 -7.30
N MET A 28 -14.69 -9.05 -6.06
CA MET A 28 -15.62 -8.60 -5.02
C MET A 28 -15.51 -7.10 -4.77
N LEU A 29 -14.30 -6.55 -4.65
CA LEU A 29 -14.08 -5.11 -4.46
C LEU A 29 -14.69 -4.31 -5.62
N ARG A 30 -14.45 -4.72 -6.86
CA ARG A 30 -14.97 -4.04 -8.06
C ARG A 30 -16.49 -4.12 -8.16
N GLU A 31 -17.08 -5.29 -7.92
CA GLU A 31 -18.53 -5.51 -7.97
C GLU A 31 -19.28 -4.69 -6.91
N ASN A 32 -18.63 -4.42 -5.78
CA ASN A 32 -19.16 -3.57 -4.71
C ASN A 32 -18.80 -2.07 -4.87
N GLY A 33 -18.19 -1.68 -6.00
CA GLY A 33 -17.82 -0.28 -6.26
C GLY A 33 -16.71 0.27 -5.35
N ILE A 34 -15.94 -0.60 -4.69
CA ILE A 34 -14.81 -0.21 -3.86
C ILE A 34 -13.62 0.09 -4.76
N GLN A 35 -13.14 1.33 -4.70
CA GLN A 35 -12.08 1.84 -5.58
C GLN A 35 -10.75 2.04 -4.86
N LYS A 36 -10.69 1.83 -3.55
CA LYS A 36 -9.49 2.05 -2.73
C LYS A 36 -9.27 0.86 -1.79
N VAL A 37 -8.02 0.42 -1.66
CA VAL A 37 -7.65 -0.66 -0.75
C VAL A 37 -6.38 -0.33 0.02
N LYS A 38 -6.37 -0.67 1.30
CA LYS A 38 -5.17 -0.65 2.15
C LYS A 38 -4.69 -2.08 2.39
N LEU A 39 -3.44 -2.33 2.05
CA LEU A 39 -2.69 -3.54 2.36
C LEU A 39 -1.78 -3.28 3.57
N PHE A 40 -1.47 -4.31 4.33
CA PHE A 40 -0.62 -4.22 5.51
C PHE A 40 0.85 -4.54 5.23
N ASP A 41 1.11 -5.17 4.09
CA ASP A 41 2.41 -5.51 3.55
C ASP A 41 2.40 -5.35 2.01
N ALA A 42 3.53 -5.64 1.38
CA ALA A 42 3.69 -5.65 -0.06
C ALA A 42 3.66 -7.08 -0.62
N ASP A 43 2.66 -7.89 -0.23
CA ASP A 43 2.51 -9.25 -0.75
C ASP A 43 2.40 -9.25 -2.28
N TYR A 44 3.28 -10.02 -2.93
CA TYR A 44 3.39 -10.04 -4.38
C TYR A 44 2.11 -10.53 -5.07
N SER A 45 1.48 -11.58 -4.53
CA SER A 45 0.29 -12.18 -5.13
C SER A 45 -0.91 -11.22 -5.11
N THR A 46 -1.04 -10.50 -3.99
CA THR A 46 -2.07 -9.49 -3.75
C THR A 46 -1.88 -8.29 -4.66
N LEU A 47 -0.65 -7.73 -4.70
CA LEU A 47 -0.32 -6.61 -5.56
C LEU A 47 -0.46 -6.98 -7.04
N ASN A 48 -0.05 -8.19 -7.44
CA ASN A 48 -0.21 -8.66 -8.81
C ASN A 48 -1.70 -8.73 -9.23
N ALA A 49 -2.58 -9.24 -8.36
CA ALA A 49 -4.01 -9.31 -8.63
C ALA A 49 -4.66 -7.92 -8.77
N LEU A 50 -4.14 -6.92 -8.06
CA LEU A 50 -4.57 -5.52 -8.17
C LEU A 50 -4.07 -4.82 -9.44
N GLY A 51 -3.16 -5.44 -10.18
CA GLY A 51 -2.61 -4.92 -11.43
C GLY A 51 -3.68 -4.63 -12.48
N LYS A 52 -3.62 -3.45 -13.13
CA LYS A 52 -4.56 -3.01 -14.19
C LYS A 52 -6.04 -2.94 -13.76
N THR A 53 -6.36 -3.02 -12.47
CA THR A 53 -7.75 -2.96 -11.98
C THR A 53 -8.29 -1.54 -11.86
N GLY A 54 -7.39 -0.55 -11.74
CA GLY A 54 -7.73 0.84 -11.42
C GLY A 54 -7.94 1.13 -9.93
N ILE A 55 -8.00 0.10 -9.07
CA ILE A 55 -8.13 0.27 -7.61
C ILE A 55 -6.88 0.96 -7.08
N GLU A 56 -7.08 2.04 -6.32
CA GLU A 56 -6.00 2.75 -5.65
C GLU A 56 -5.50 1.94 -4.45
N VAL A 57 -4.20 1.67 -4.43
CA VAL A 57 -3.58 0.84 -3.41
C VAL A 57 -2.73 1.69 -2.48
N MET A 58 -2.91 1.46 -1.19
CA MET A 58 -2.05 1.93 -0.13
C MET A 58 -1.32 0.73 0.47
N VAL A 59 0.02 0.76 0.45
CA VAL A 59 0.85 -0.38 0.88
C VAL A 59 1.48 -0.09 2.24
N GLY A 60 1.27 -1.00 3.19
CA GLY A 60 1.88 -0.94 4.51
C GLY A 60 3.35 -1.39 4.49
N ILE A 61 4.16 -0.76 5.32
CA ILE A 61 5.50 -1.21 5.68
C ILE A 61 5.39 -2.05 6.96
N PRO A 62 5.80 -3.33 6.93
CA PRO A 62 5.86 -4.18 8.10
C PRO A 62 6.67 -3.59 9.26
N ASN A 63 6.22 -3.84 10.49
CA ASN A 63 6.75 -3.20 11.70
C ASN A 63 8.21 -3.56 12.01
N ASP A 64 8.58 -4.79 11.70
CA ASP A 64 9.95 -5.32 11.83
C ASP A 64 10.95 -4.60 10.91
N MET A 65 10.50 -4.07 9.77
CA MET A 65 11.35 -3.31 8.85
C MET A 65 11.49 -1.83 9.21
N LEU A 66 10.65 -1.29 10.10
CA LEU A 66 10.62 0.15 10.41
C LEU A 66 11.98 0.68 10.90
N SER A 67 12.63 -0.04 11.81
CA SER A 67 13.91 0.39 12.38
C SER A 67 15.01 0.43 11.32
N THR A 68 15.07 -0.58 10.45
CA THR A 68 16.06 -0.66 9.36
C THR A 68 15.85 0.45 8.33
N LEU A 69 14.60 0.70 7.94
CA LEU A 69 14.28 1.73 6.95
C LEU A 69 14.47 3.14 7.53
N ALA A 70 14.18 3.34 8.81
CA ALA A 70 14.40 4.63 9.49
C ALA A 70 15.89 4.94 9.69
N SER A 71 16.73 3.93 9.87
CA SER A 71 18.18 4.09 10.12
C SER A 71 19.01 4.17 8.84
N SER A 72 18.46 3.83 7.67
CA SER A 72 19.21 3.81 6.41
C SER A 72 18.36 4.23 5.21
N SER A 73 18.69 5.39 4.62
CA SER A 73 18.09 5.85 3.36
C SER A 73 18.29 4.81 2.24
N LYS A 74 19.43 4.13 2.18
CA LYS A 74 19.71 3.11 1.17
C LYS A 74 18.79 1.90 1.32
N ALA A 75 18.49 1.50 2.56
CA ALA A 75 17.53 0.43 2.83
C ALA A 75 16.10 0.86 2.43
N ALA A 76 15.72 2.11 2.71
CA ALA A 76 14.45 2.69 2.27
C ALA A 76 14.31 2.70 0.74
N ASP A 77 15.33 3.19 0.03
CA ASP A 77 15.34 3.23 -1.44
C ASP A 77 15.24 1.83 -2.05
N LYS A 78 15.98 0.87 -1.50
CA LYS A 78 15.93 -0.52 -1.93
C LYS A 78 14.53 -1.11 -1.74
N TRP A 79 13.94 -0.93 -0.57
CA TRP A 79 12.60 -1.43 -0.26
C TRP A 79 11.55 -0.84 -1.21
N VAL A 80 11.59 0.47 -1.48
CA VAL A 80 10.68 1.13 -2.43
C VAL A 80 10.89 0.62 -3.85
N SER A 81 12.13 0.36 -4.26
CA SER A 81 12.42 -0.20 -5.58
C SER A 81 11.77 -1.58 -5.76
N GLU A 82 11.97 -2.46 -4.79
CA GLU A 82 11.53 -3.86 -4.84
C GLU A 82 10.02 -4.02 -4.62
N ASN A 83 9.46 -3.32 -3.63
CA ASN A 83 8.09 -3.55 -3.16
C ASN A 83 7.03 -2.61 -3.75
N VAL A 84 7.47 -1.50 -4.35
CA VAL A 84 6.55 -0.50 -4.92
C VAL A 84 6.83 -0.28 -6.39
N THR A 85 8.07 0.07 -6.73
CA THR A 85 8.43 0.50 -8.09
C THR A 85 8.26 -0.64 -9.09
N GLU A 86 8.66 -1.86 -8.72
CA GLU A 86 8.51 -3.04 -9.56
C GLU A 86 7.05 -3.32 -9.89
N HIS A 87 6.16 -3.31 -8.90
CA HIS A 87 4.72 -3.55 -9.08
C HIS A 87 4.03 -2.47 -9.92
N VAL A 88 4.41 -1.20 -9.74
CA VAL A 88 3.89 -0.10 -10.57
C VAL A 88 4.35 -0.27 -12.02
N LYS A 89 5.61 -0.63 -12.27
CA LYS A 89 6.16 -0.74 -13.62
C LYS A 89 5.69 -2.00 -14.36
N LYS A 90 5.85 -3.17 -13.73
CA LYS A 90 5.59 -4.49 -14.33
C LYS A 90 4.11 -4.85 -14.28
N ASN A 91 3.51 -4.81 -13.08
CA ASN A 91 2.15 -5.30 -12.85
C ASN A 91 1.08 -4.20 -13.06
N LYS A 92 1.51 -2.94 -13.25
CA LYS A 92 0.61 -1.78 -13.47
C LYS A 92 -0.37 -1.58 -12.31
N VAL A 93 0.12 -1.77 -11.09
CA VAL A 93 -0.65 -1.49 -9.86
C VAL A 93 -0.75 0.02 -9.64
N ASN A 94 -1.93 0.52 -9.29
CA ASN A 94 -2.14 1.94 -9.01
C ASN A 94 -1.82 2.26 -7.53
N ILE A 95 -0.54 2.19 -7.17
CA ILE A 95 -0.09 2.51 -5.81
C ILE A 95 -0.04 4.03 -5.66
N ARG A 96 -0.79 4.58 -4.69
CA ARG A 96 -0.87 6.02 -4.41
C ARG A 96 -0.07 6.43 -3.18
N PHE A 97 -0.02 5.57 -2.17
CA PHE A 97 0.59 5.88 -0.88
C PHE A 97 1.30 4.65 -0.31
N THR A 98 2.37 4.88 0.44
CA THR A 98 2.92 3.89 1.38
C THR A 98 2.74 4.40 2.81
N LEU A 99 2.43 3.51 3.75
CA LEU A 99 2.19 3.86 5.14
C LEU A 99 3.06 3.02 6.08
N PHE A 100 3.53 3.65 7.15
CA PHE A 100 4.09 2.95 8.30
C PHE A 100 2.93 2.52 9.20
N LEU A 101 2.77 1.21 9.42
CA LEU A 101 1.65 0.67 10.17
C LEU A 101 1.87 0.82 11.69
N SER A 102 1.77 2.05 12.22
CA SER A 102 1.69 2.22 13.67
C SER A 102 0.23 2.26 14.14
N LEU A 103 -0.19 1.24 14.88
CA LEU A 103 -1.43 1.27 15.68
C LEU A 103 -1.23 1.92 17.07
N LEU A 104 -0.07 2.53 17.34
CA LEU A 104 0.18 3.25 18.59
C LEU A 104 0.68 4.67 18.30
N VAL A 105 -0.25 5.62 18.31
CA VAL A 105 0.08 7.04 18.38
C VAL A 105 0.27 7.40 19.84
N SER A 106 1.52 7.59 20.27
CA SER A 106 1.79 8.56 21.35
C SER A 106 3.24 9.08 21.41
N SER A 107 4.23 8.47 20.74
CA SER A 107 5.64 8.93 20.90
C SER A 107 6.49 9.00 19.62
N TYR A 108 6.02 8.53 18.47
CA TYR A 108 6.81 8.44 17.23
C TYR A 108 6.41 9.45 16.14
N VAL A 109 5.80 10.58 16.51
CA VAL A 109 5.25 11.56 15.56
C VAL A 109 6.35 12.23 14.71
N VAL A 110 7.55 12.40 15.26
CA VAL A 110 8.66 13.09 14.56
C VAL A 110 9.33 12.19 13.50
N LEU A 111 9.48 10.89 13.76
CA LEU A 111 10.10 9.96 12.82
C LEU A 111 9.18 9.66 11.62
N PHE A 112 7.87 9.67 11.85
CA PHE A 112 6.84 9.47 10.83
C PHE A 112 6.86 10.59 9.77
N ALA A 113 7.14 11.83 10.18
CA ALA A 113 7.24 12.96 9.26
C ALA A 113 8.41 12.80 8.28
N TYR A 114 9.58 12.34 8.73
CA TYR A 114 10.76 12.21 7.86
C TYR A 114 10.55 11.21 6.73
N VAL A 115 9.98 10.04 7.04
CA VAL A 115 9.83 9.01 6.01
C VAL A 115 8.62 9.28 5.12
N LEU A 116 7.55 9.89 5.64
CA LEU A 116 6.44 10.38 4.81
C LEU A 116 6.88 11.49 3.85
N ILE A 117 7.69 12.44 4.32
CA ILE A 117 8.29 13.49 3.47
C ILE A 117 9.19 12.88 2.40
N PHE A 118 10.01 11.88 2.74
CA PHE A 118 10.87 11.23 1.77
C PHE A 118 10.09 10.47 0.69
N VAL A 119 9.03 9.74 1.07
CA VAL A 119 8.15 9.04 0.14
C VAL A 119 7.38 10.01 -0.75
N LEU A 120 6.81 11.08 -0.18
CA LEU A 120 6.11 12.11 -0.95
C LEU A 120 7.05 12.87 -1.90
N PHE A 121 8.27 13.15 -1.44
CA PHE A 121 9.31 13.76 -2.26
C PHE A 121 9.76 12.85 -3.41
N TRP A 122 9.85 11.55 -3.16
CA TRP A 122 10.19 10.57 -4.19
C TRP A 122 9.06 10.40 -5.23
N LEU A 123 7.80 10.39 -4.79
CA LEU A 123 6.63 10.35 -5.69
C LEU A 123 6.46 11.65 -6.50
N GLY A 124 6.83 12.81 -5.93
CA GLY A 124 6.75 14.13 -6.57
C GLY A 124 7.79 14.39 -7.67
N ARG A 125 8.85 13.57 -7.78
CA ARG A 125 9.87 13.68 -8.85
C ARG A 125 9.48 12.98 -10.16
N ARG A 126 8.23 12.53 -10.33
CA ARG A 126 7.70 12.01 -11.59
C ARG A 126 6.75 13.01 -12.29
N SER A 127 7.19 14.25 -12.44
CA SER A 127 6.67 15.19 -13.45
C SER A 127 7.70 15.39 -14.54
#